data_AF-A0AAU7CZ03-F1
#
_entry.id   AF-A0AAU7CZ03-F1
#
_cell.length_a   1.000
_cell.length_b   1.000
_cell.length_c   1.000
_cell.angle_alpha   90.00
_cell.angle_beta   90.00
_cell.angle_gamma   90.00
#
_symmetry.space_group_name_H-M   'P 1'
#
loop_
_entity.id
_entity.type
_entity.pdbx_description
1 polymer ?
#
loop_
_entity_poly.entity_id
_entity_poly.type
_entity_poly.pdbx_seq_one_letter_code
_entity_poly.pdbx_strand_id
1 'polypeptide(L)'
;MNRTNLRMLAIAYQLLARETSTGEPSDIHLAAVVCVSEKLRRPISMLAGSTGFRALLTRSLSLARAQVPALAAIQVKPDGTLEWNMGGDLSLSNGEAVQSGAILIAELLGLLSNFIGEALTLRLLQDAWPDLPAIEIDSRGETT
;
A
#
# COMPACT_ATOMS: atom_id res chain seq x y z
N MET A 1 11.92 12.30 0.17
CA MET A 1 10.75 11.78 -0.58
C MET A 1 10.93 12.14 -2.05
N ASN A 2 11.09 11.16 -2.96
CA ASN A 2 11.19 11.43 -4.41
C ASN A 2 9.79 11.63 -5.03
N ARG A 3 9.69 12.30 -6.19
CA ARG A 3 8.39 12.58 -6.87
C ARG A 3 7.52 11.34 -7.06
N THR A 4 8.10 10.21 -7.45
CA THR A 4 7.39 8.93 -7.61
C THR A 4 6.76 8.44 -6.31
N ASN A 5 7.45 8.61 -5.18
CA ASN A 5 6.94 8.19 -3.87
C ASN A 5 5.75 9.07 -3.42
N LEU A 6 5.77 10.37 -3.73
CA LEU A 6 4.62 11.26 -3.48
C LEU A 6 3.40 10.89 -4.31
N ARG A 7 3.60 10.48 -5.57
CA ARG A 7 2.50 10.02 -6.42
C ARG A 7 1.91 8.71 -5.92
N MET A 8 2.75 7.75 -5.56
CA MET A 8 2.30 6.48 -4.97
C MET A 8 1.57 6.70 -3.64
N LEU A 9 1.98 7.70 -2.86
CA LEU A 9 1.30 8.08 -1.64
C LEU A 9 -0.11 8.65 -1.90
N ALA A 10 -0.27 9.51 -2.92
CA ALA A 10 -1.59 10.00 -3.30
C ALA A 10 -2.53 8.87 -3.74
N ILE A 11 -2.01 7.91 -4.51
CA ILE A 11 -2.77 6.72 -4.93
C ILE A 11 -3.13 5.85 -3.71
N ALA A 12 -2.19 5.64 -2.80
CA ALA A 12 -2.43 4.89 -1.57
C ALA A 12 -3.57 5.48 -0.74
N TYR A 13 -3.61 6.81 -0.56
CA TYR A 13 -4.73 7.47 0.12
C TYR A 13 -6.08 7.24 -0.59
N GLN A 14 -6.12 7.30 -1.92
CA GLN A 14 -7.35 7.04 -2.68
C GLN A 14 -7.84 5.60 -2.53
N LEU A 15 -6.92 4.62 -2.52
CA LEU A 15 -7.26 3.21 -2.31
C LEU A 15 -7.81 2.99 -0.91
N LEU A 16 -7.15 3.54 0.11
CA LEU A 16 -7.60 3.39 1.49
C LEU A 16 -8.97 4.02 1.72
N ALA A 17 -9.22 5.22 1.21
CA ALA A 17 -10.52 5.89 1.35
C ALA A 17 -11.68 5.14 0.68
N ARG A 18 -11.38 4.25 -0.28
CA ARG A 18 -12.39 3.38 -0.92
C ARG A 18 -12.70 2.14 -0.11
N GLU A 19 -11.72 1.60 0.61
CA GLU A 19 -11.87 0.37 1.40
C GLU A 19 -12.29 0.64 2.85
N THR A 20 -12.38 1.91 3.28
CA THR A 20 -12.92 2.25 4.60
C THR A 20 -14.42 1.95 4.67
N SER A 21 -14.81 0.93 5.46
CA SER A 21 -16.20 0.54 5.74
C SER A 21 -16.77 1.20 7.00
N THR A 22 -18.02 0.88 7.38
CA THR A 22 -18.69 1.43 8.58
C THR A 22 -18.29 0.66 9.85
N GLY A 23 -17.34 1.18 10.61
CA GLY A 23 -16.82 0.65 11.90
C GLY A 23 -16.20 1.75 12.77
N GLU A 24 -15.38 1.42 13.78
CA GLU A 24 -14.61 2.43 14.53
C GLU A 24 -13.46 3.01 13.67
N PRO A 25 -13.16 4.33 13.75
CA PRO A 25 -12.28 4.99 12.79
C PRO A 25 -10.89 4.36 12.65
N SER A 26 -10.24 4.00 13.76
CA SER A 26 -8.94 3.34 13.75
C SER A 26 -9.01 1.96 13.08
N ASP A 27 -9.97 1.14 13.49
CA ASP A 27 -10.14 -0.23 13.00
C ASP A 27 -10.52 -0.27 11.52
N ILE A 28 -11.31 0.70 11.05
CA ILE A 28 -11.66 0.85 9.64
C ILE A 28 -10.40 1.06 8.79
N HIS A 29 -9.49 1.94 9.22
CA HIS A 29 -8.28 2.23 8.43
C HIS A 29 -7.33 1.04 8.40
N LEU A 30 -7.21 0.30 9.50
CA LEU A 30 -6.43 -0.94 9.52
C LEU A 30 -7.04 -1.99 8.59
N ALA A 31 -8.36 -2.17 8.65
CA ALA A 31 -9.09 -3.06 7.75
C ALA A 31 -8.93 -2.66 6.27
N ALA A 32 -8.93 -1.36 5.97
CA ALA A 32 -8.68 -0.85 4.62
C ALA A 32 -7.27 -1.22 4.13
N VAL A 33 -6.23 -1.08 4.97
CA VAL A 33 -4.85 -1.47 4.62
C VAL A 33 -4.74 -2.98 4.36
N VAL A 34 -5.39 -3.81 5.18
CA VAL A 34 -5.49 -5.25 4.94
C VAL A 34 -6.16 -5.52 3.60
N CYS A 35 -7.33 -4.92 3.35
CA CYS A 35 -8.10 -5.15 2.15
C CYS A 35 -7.31 -4.78 0.88
N VAL A 36 -6.65 -3.62 0.88
CA VAL A 36 -5.77 -3.21 -0.23
C VAL A 36 -4.62 -4.20 -0.42
N SER A 37 -3.96 -4.62 0.66
CA SER A 37 -2.85 -5.58 0.58
C SER A 37 -3.28 -6.95 0.05
N GLU A 38 -4.47 -7.42 0.45
CA GLU A 38 -5.06 -8.67 -0.01
C GLU A 38 -5.51 -8.59 -1.48
N LYS A 39 -6.12 -7.48 -1.90
CA LYS A 39 -6.46 -7.24 -3.32
C LYS A 39 -5.20 -7.21 -4.19
N LEU A 40 -4.09 -6.68 -3.68
CA LEU A 40 -2.78 -6.71 -4.35
C LEU A 40 -2.09 -8.08 -4.32
N ARG A 41 -2.47 -8.98 -3.41
CA ARG A 41 -1.83 -10.29 -3.27
C ARG A 41 -1.90 -11.09 -4.55
N ARG A 42 -3.08 -11.20 -5.17
CA ARG A 42 -3.28 -11.98 -6.40
C ARG A 42 -2.41 -11.47 -7.57
N PRO A 43 -2.48 -10.18 -7.97
CA PRO A 43 -1.67 -9.67 -9.08
C PRO A 43 -0.16 -9.77 -8.81
N ILE A 44 0.30 -9.47 -7.59
CA ILE A 44 1.72 -9.58 -7.25
C ILE A 44 2.18 -11.04 -7.21
N SER A 45 1.33 -11.95 -6.70
CA SER A 45 1.65 -13.39 -6.67
C SER A 45 1.68 -14.02 -8.06
N MET A 46 0.89 -13.51 -9.01
CA MET A 46 1.01 -13.93 -10.41
C MET A 46 2.36 -13.55 -11.04
N LEU A 47 2.93 -12.42 -10.60
CA LEU A 47 4.20 -11.91 -11.10
C LEU A 47 5.42 -12.54 -10.40
N ALA A 48 5.39 -12.67 -9.08
CA ALA A 48 6.55 -13.01 -8.25
C ALA A 48 6.32 -14.21 -7.31
N GLY A 49 5.15 -14.86 -7.38
CA GLY A 49 4.74 -15.90 -6.44
C GLY A 49 4.35 -15.37 -5.07
N SER A 50 3.77 -16.24 -4.23
CA SER A 50 3.38 -15.91 -2.86
C SER A 50 4.57 -15.50 -1.99
N THR A 51 5.71 -16.15 -2.17
CA THR A 51 6.98 -15.79 -1.50
C THR A 51 7.45 -14.39 -1.91
N GLY A 52 7.33 -14.05 -3.20
CA GLY A 52 7.67 -12.73 -3.71
C GLY A 52 6.78 -11.63 -3.17
N PHE A 53 5.46 -11.87 -3.11
CA PHE A 53 4.52 -10.97 -2.46
C PHE A 53 4.90 -10.70 -1.00
N ARG A 54 5.13 -11.75 -0.20
CA ARG A 54 5.54 -11.62 1.20
C ARG A 54 6.86 -10.87 1.34
N ALA A 55 7.84 -11.14 0.49
CA ALA A 55 9.13 -10.46 0.52
C ALA A 55 8.99 -8.95 0.21
N LEU A 56 8.18 -8.60 -0.79
CA LEU A 56 7.88 -7.21 -1.15
C LEU A 56 7.16 -6.49 -0.01
N LEU A 57 6.14 -7.10 0.58
CA LEU A 57 5.38 -6.53 1.68
C LEU A 57 6.23 -6.36 2.95
N THR A 58 7.12 -7.31 3.23
CA THR A 58 8.07 -7.21 4.36
C THR A 58 9.06 -6.06 4.11
N ARG A 59 9.53 -5.91 2.86
CA ARG A 59 10.45 -4.85 2.49
C ARG A 59 9.80 -3.48 2.55
N SER A 60 8.58 -3.34 2.04
CA SER A 60 7.82 -2.07 2.11
C SER A 60 7.54 -1.68 3.55
N LEU A 61 7.17 -2.64 4.41
CA LEU A 61 6.99 -2.38 5.83
C LEU A 61 8.28 -1.91 6.50
N SER A 62 9.43 -2.49 6.14
CA SER A 62 10.72 -2.06 6.67
C SER A 62 11.08 -0.63 6.25
N LEU A 63 10.75 -0.24 5.01
CA LEU A 63 10.94 1.14 4.52
C LEU A 63 9.97 2.12 5.18
N ALA A 64 8.72 1.71 5.35
CA ALA A 64 7.69 2.54 5.97
C ALA A 64 7.98 2.77 7.47
N ARG A 65 8.48 1.75 8.19
CA ARG A 65 8.93 1.88 9.59
C ARG A 65 10.06 2.86 9.80
N ALA A 66 10.95 3.01 8.81
CA ALA A 66 12.01 4.03 8.87
C ALA A 66 11.46 5.47 8.83
N GLN A 67 10.23 5.64 8.34
CA GLN A 67 9.55 6.93 8.23
C GLN A 67 8.53 7.16 9.35
N VAL A 68 7.84 6.09 9.77
CA VAL A 68 6.79 6.16 10.79
C VAL A 68 7.03 5.07 11.84
N PRO A 69 7.59 5.41 13.02
CA PRO A 69 7.87 4.46 14.09
C PRO A 69 6.65 3.68 14.57
N ALA A 70 5.44 4.26 14.47
CA ALA A 70 4.19 3.59 14.84
C ALA A 70 3.92 2.29 14.06
N LEU A 71 4.50 2.14 12.86
CA LEU A 71 4.42 0.92 12.07
C LEU A 71 5.20 -0.27 12.67
N ALA A 72 5.94 -0.06 13.76
CA ALA A 72 6.56 -1.14 14.54
C ALA A 72 5.53 -2.15 15.07
N ALA A 73 4.29 -1.69 15.34
CA ALA A 73 3.19 -2.55 15.78
C ALA A 73 2.65 -3.49 14.69
N ILE A 74 2.91 -3.21 13.40
CA ILE A 74 2.46 -4.05 12.27
C ILE A 74 3.46 -5.16 12.00
N GLN A 75 3.00 -6.38 11.74
CA GLN A 75 3.82 -7.50 11.28
C GLN A 75 3.22 -8.16 10.04
N VAL A 76 4.10 -8.72 9.20
CA VAL A 76 3.70 -9.57 8.07
C VAL A 76 3.77 -11.02 8.52
N LYS A 77 2.65 -11.73 8.51
CA LYS A 77 2.57 -13.14 8.87
C LYS A 77 3.27 -14.04 7.83
N PRO A 78 3.57 -15.30 8.18
CA PRO A 78 4.14 -16.26 7.24
C PRO A 78 3.30 -16.50 5.99
N ASP A 79 1.98 -16.34 6.08
CA ASP A 79 1.02 -16.43 4.97
C ASP A 79 0.93 -15.13 4.13
N GLY A 80 1.71 -14.10 4.48
CA GLY A 80 1.73 -12.79 3.82
C GLY A 80 0.64 -11.83 4.29
N THR A 81 -0.21 -12.19 5.25
CA THR A 81 -1.25 -11.30 5.78
C THR A 81 -0.63 -10.25 6.71
N LEU A 82 -1.25 -9.09 6.81
CA LEU A 82 -0.86 -8.06 7.78
C LEU A 82 -1.59 -8.29 9.10
N GLU A 83 -0.85 -8.21 10.21
CA GLU A 83 -1.39 -8.24 11.55
C GLU A 83 -0.90 -7.02 12.33
N TRP A 84 -1.82 -6.40 13.07
CA TRP A 84 -1.49 -5.34 14.00
C TRP A 84 -1.41 -5.94 15.38
N ASN A 85 -0.20 -5.97 15.92
CA ASN A 85 -0.01 -6.24 17.33
C ASN A 85 -0.17 -4.93 18.09
N MET A 86 -1.42 -4.55 18.38
CA MET A 86 -1.72 -3.50 19.37
C MET A 86 -1.42 -4.04 20.77
N GLY A 87 -0.14 -4.28 21.04
CA GLY A 87 0.37 -4.65 22.35
C GLY A 87 0.73 -3.40 23.15
N GLY A 88 -0.15 -2.99 24.07
CA GLY A 88 0.07 -1.86 24.97
C GLY A 88 -0.41 -0.49 24.45
N ASP A 89 -0.29 0.53 25.31
CA ASP A 89 -0.77 1.95 25.31
C ASP A 89 -0.65 2.79 24.00
N LEU A 90 -0.28 2.17 22.88
CA LEU A 90 -0.20 2.77 21.56
C LEU A 90 -1.56 2.72 20.87
N SER A 91 -2.49 3.56 21.33
CA SER A 91 -3.68 3.88 20.55
C SER A 91 -3.27 4.87 19.46
N LEU A 92 -3.21 4.42 18.20
CA LEU A 92 -2.98 5.31 17.07
C LEU A 92 -4.19 6.23 16.91
N SER A 93 -3.94 7.53 16.85
CA SER A 93 -4.99 8.46 16.44
C SER A 93 -5.46 8.10 15.04
N ASN A 94 -6.74 8.34 14.72
CA ASN A 94 -7.30 8.01 13.41
C ASN A 94 -6.42 8.53 12.24
N GLY A 95 -5.95 9.78 12.33
CA GLY A 95 -5.07 10.38 11.31
C GLY A 95 -3.72 9.67 11.18
N GLU A 96 -3.15 9.18 12.27
CA GLU A 96 -1.89 8.43 12.27
C GLU A 96 -2.07 7.05 11.67
N ALA A 97 -3.20 6.38 11.93
CA ALA A 97 -3.53 5.09 11.31
C ALA A 97 -3.65 5.23 9.78
N VAL A 98 -4.36 6.26 9.30
CA VAL A 98 -4.48 6.55 7.85
C VAL A 98 -3.12 6.80 7.23
N GLN A 99 -2.34 7.69 7.84
CA GLN A 99 -1.03 8.09 7.32
C GLN A 99 -0.04 6.92 7.30
N SER A 100 0.02 6.15 8.39
CA SER A 100 0.88 4.98 8.52
C SER A 100 0.53 3.93 7.46
N GLY A 101 -0.77 3.66 7.28
CA GLY A 101 -1.28 2.78 6.24
C GLY A 101 -0.94 3.25 4.83
N ALA A 102 -1.15 4.55 4.56
CA ALA A 102 -0.87 5.14 3.26
C ALA A 102 0.62 5.05 2.90
N ILE A 103 1.51 5.31 3.86
CA ILE A 103 2.96 5.19 3.67
C ILE A 103 3.37 3.74 3.41
N LEU A 104 2.80 2.77 4.12
CA LEU A 104 3.07 1.35 3.87
C LEU A 104 2.69 0.94 2.43
N ILE A 105 1.49 1.30 1.99
CA ILE A 105 1.02 1.01 0.62
C ILE A 105 1.86 1.77 -0.41
N ALA A 106 2.20 3.03 -0.15
CA ALA A 106 3.04 3.83 -1.02
C ALA A 106 4.44 3.22 -1.23
N GLU A 107 5.07 2.70 -0.17
CA GLU A 107 6.34 1.99 -0.28
C GLU A 107 6.22 0.69 -1.08
N LEU A 108 5.11 -0.04 -0.93
CA LEU A 108 4.85 -1.25 -1.72
C LEU A 108 4.72 -0.91 -3.21
N LEU A 109 3.92 0.10 -3.55
CA LEU A 109 3.76 0.56 -4.93
C LEU A 109 5.06 1.16 -5.48
N GLY A 110 5.84 1.85 -4.65
CA GLY A 110 7.16 2.36 -5.00
C GLY A 110 8.14 1.25 -5.36
N LEU A 111 8.15 0.15 -4.59
CA LEU A 111 8.95 -1.04 -4.92
C LEU A 111 8.51 -1.67 -6.23
N LEU A 112 7.19 -1.83 -6.47
CA LEU A 112 6.69 -2.32 -7.75
C LEU A 112 7.13 -1.41 -8.90
N SER A 113 7.00 -0.09 -8.75
CA SER A 113 7.45 0.87 -9.76
C SER A 113 8.94 0.74 -10.06
N ASN A 114 9.76 0.50 -9.04
CA ASN A 114 11.19 0.31 -9.22
C ASN A 114 11.55 -1.03 -9.88
N PHE A 115 10.76 -2.09 -9.69
CA PHE A 115 11.06 -3.42 -10.23
C PHE A 115 10.48 -3.67 -11.61
N ILE A 116 9.24 -3.24 -11.87
CA ILE A 116 8.51 -3.49 -13.13
C ILE A 116 8.16 -2.20 -13.88
N GLY A 117 8.48 -1.04 -13.33
CA GLY A 117 8.12 0.24 -13.92
C GLY A 117 6.74 0.74 -13.46
N GLU A 118 6.57 2.05 -13.55
CA GLU A 118 5.36 2.75 -13.11
C GLU A 118 4.13 2.34 -13.94
N ALA A 119 4.27 2.25 -15.27
CA ALA A 119 3.16 1.89 -16.16
C ALA A 119 2.57 0.51 -15.84
N LEU A 120 3.41 -0.49 -15.56
CA LEU A 120 2.94 -1.83 -15.18
C LEU A 120 2.34 -1.83 -13.78
N THR A 121 2.90 -1.07 -12.85
CA THR A 121 2.33 -0.91 -11.50
C THR A 121 0.92 -0.34 -11.54
N LEU A 122 0.69 0.71 -12.34
CA LEU A 122 -0.64 1.30 -12.53
C LEU A 122 -1.61 0.33 -13.21
N ARG A 123 -1.15 -0.47 -14.17
CA ARG A 123 -1.97 -1.49 -14.80
C ARG A 123 -2.39 -2.59 -13.83
N LEU A 124 -1.50 -3.03 -12.93
CA LEU A 124 -1.87 -3.98 -11.86
C LEU A 124 -2.93 -3.39 -10.92
N LEU A 125 -2.82 -2.09 -10.62
CA LEU A 125 -3.83 -1.40 -9.82
C LEU A 125 -5.18 -1.30 -10.53
N GLN A 126 -5.21 -1.01 -11.83
CA GLN A 126 -6.44 -1.00 -12.63
C GLN A 126 -7.08 -2.39 -12.72
N ASP A 127 -6.28 -3.46 -12.77
CA ASP A 127 -6.78 -4.83 -12.78
C ASP A 127 -7.43 -5.20 -11.43
N ALA A 128 -6.84 -4.77 -10.32
CA ALA A 128 -7.39 -5.00 -8.98
C ALA A 128 -8.54 -4.05 -8.60
N TRP A 129 -8.58 -2.84 -9.18
CA TRP A 129 -9.63 -1.83 -9.01
C TRP A 129 -10.06 -1.28 -10.37
N PRO A 130 -11.01 -1.93 -11.06
CA PRO A 130 -11.49 -1.46 -12.36
C PRO A 130 -12.20 -0.10 -12.29
N ASP A 131 -12.73 0.26 -11.11
CA ASP A 131 -13.39 1.56 -10.86
C ASP A 131 -12.42 2.69 -10.49
N LEU A 132 -11.10 2.43 -10.52
CA LEU A 132 -10.12 3.46 -10.33
C LEU A 132 -10.14 4.36 -11.58
N PRO A 133 -10.39 5.68 -11.46
CA PRO A 133 -10.26 6.57 -12.61
C PRO A 133 -8.86 6.36 -13.20
N ALA A 134 -8.73 6.48 -14.53
CA ALA A 134 -7.44 6.39 -15.18
C ALA A 134 -6.47 7.33 -14.45
N ILE A 135 -5.59 6.77 -13.63
CA ILE A 135 -4.56 7.54 -12.94
C ILE A 135 -3.73 8.09 -14.07
N GLU A 136 -3.95 9.36 -14.44
CA GLU A 136 -3.41 9.95 -15.66
C GLU A 136 -1.92 9.69 -15.69
N ILE A 137 -1.52 8.73 -16.53
CA ILE A 137 -0.14 8.56 -16.90
C ILE A 137 0.12 9.83 -17.70
N ASP A 138 0.80 10.80 -17.10
CA ASP A 138 1.37 11.91 -17.86
C ASP A 138 2.49 11.31 -18.73
N SER A 139 2.08 10.57 -19.76
CA SER A 139 2.87 10.32 -20.94
C SER A 139 2.83 11.61 -21.76
N ARG A 140 3.40 12.69 -21.22
CA ARG A 140 3.94 13.77 -22.05
C ARG A 140 5.30 13.32 -22.55
N GLY A 141 5.27 12.27 -23.35
CA GLY A 141 6.28 12.04 -24.36
C GLY A 141 6.05 13.09 -25.44
N GLU A 142 7.06 13.94 -25.63
CA GLU A 142 7.19 14.83 -26.77
C GLU A 142 6.76 14.14 -28.07
N THR A 143 5.87 14.79 -28.82
CA THR A 143 5.80 14.63 -30.27
C THR A 143 5.77 16.02 -30.89
N THR A 144 6.97 16.42 -31.32
CA THR A 144 7.35 17.17 -32.52
C THR A 144 6.40 18.22 -33.08
#